data_AF-A0A915M004-F1
#
_entry.id   AF-A0A915M004-F1
#
_cell.length_a   1.000
_cell.length_b   1.000
_cell.length_c   1.000
_cell.angle_alpha   90.00
_cell.angle_beta   90.00
_cell.angle_gamma   90.00
#
_symmetry.space_group_name_H-M   'P 1'
#
loop_
_entity.id
_entity.type
_entity.pdbx_description
1 polymer ?
#
loop_
_entity_poly.entity_id
_entity_poly.type
_entity_poly.pdbx_seq_one_letter_code
_entity_poly.pdbx_strand_id
1 'polypeptide(L)'
;MNFIRRLRVPRLNDKGKWVVCVTGGVLTCGFAYALEHTADASDFVVHPFQLPWSHGGLIDSLDMASVRRGYEVYKQVCAACHSMQYIRYRHFVNNFMSED
;
A
#
# COMPACT_ATOMS: atom_id res chain seq x y z
N MET A 1 34.50 -24.04 -42.64
CA MET A 1 34.87 -25.25 -41.86
C MET A 1 34.27 -25.11 -40.46
N ASN A 2 33.16 -25.80 -40.18
CA ASN A 2 32.42 -25.68 -38.91
C ASN A 2 33.01 -26.65 -37.87
N PHE A 3 33.77 -26.11 -36.92
CA PHE A 3 34.38 -26.88 -35.84
C PHE A 3 33.41 -26.95 -34.65
N ILE A 4 32.36 -27.75 -34.78
CA ILE A 4 31.49 -28.08 -33.64
C ILE A 4 32.23 -29.11 -32.80
N ARG A 5 33.01 -28.66 -31.81
CA ARG A 5 33.50 -29.55 -30.75
C ARG A 5 32.30 -30.03 -29.96
N ARG A 6 31.90 -31.28 -30.24
CA ARG A 6 30.93 -32.01 -29.43
C ARG A 6 31.53 -32.18 -28.03
N LEU A 7 31.11 -31.33 -27.09
CA LEU A 7 31.44 -31.51 -25.67
C LEU A 7 31.00 -32.91 -25.27
N ARG A 8 31.98 -33.77 -24.94
CA ARG A 8 31.73 -35.13 -24.46
C ARG A 8 31.26 -35.01 -23.02
N VAL A 9 29.96 -34.91 -22.83
CA VAL A 9 29.34 -34.95 -21.51
C VAL A 9 29.59 -36.35 -20.92
N PRO A 10 30.23 -36.48 -19.75
CA PRO A 10 30.47 -37.79 -19.14
C PRO A 10 29.12 -38.49 -18.88
N ARG A 11 29.03 -39.77 -19.26
CA ARG A 11 27.82 -40.58 -19.07
C ARG A 11 27.66 -40.88 -17.58
N LEU A 12 26.80 -40.12 -16.92
CA LEU A 12 26.49 -40.32 -15.50
C LEU A 12 25.78 -41.66 -15.30
N ASN A 13 26.14 -42.35 -14.21
CA ASN A 13 25.42 -43.51 -13.72
C ASN A 13 24.06 -43.07 -13.14
N ASP A 14 23.14 -44.00 -12.92
CA ASP A 14 21.78 -43.64 -12.50
C ASP A 14 21.75 -42.93 -11.14
N LYS A 15 22.67 -43.29 -10.23
CA LYS A 15 22.88 -42.56 -8.96
C LYS A 15 23.33 -41.11 -9.18
N GLY A 16 24.25 -40.87 -10.12
CA GLY A 16 24.75 -39.54 -10.48
C GLY A 16 23.72 -38.68 -11.19
N LYS A 17 22.82 -39.28 -11.99
CA LYS A 17 21.68 -38.56 -12.59
C LYS A 17 20.74 -38.03 -11.51
N TRP A 18 20.39 -38.87 -10.52
CA TRP A 18 19.56 -38.45 -9.38
C TRP A 18 20.21 -37.32 -8.58
N VAL A 19 21.52 -37.41 -8.31
CA VAL A 19 22.26 -36.36 -7.60
C VAL A 19 22.21 -35.03 -8.35
N VAL A 20 22.41 -35.02 -9.67
CA VAL A 20 22.37 -33.80 -10.49
C VAL A 20 20.96 -33.21 -10.57
N CYS A 21 19.92 -34.04 -10.73
CA CYS A 21 18.54 -33.54 -10.78
C CYS A 21 18.08 -32.94 -9.44
N VAL A 22 18.42 -33.58 -8.31
CA VAL A 22 18.03 -33.08 -6.97
C VAL A 22 18.75 -31.77 -6.66
N THR A 23 20.06 -31.72 -6.89
CA THR A 23 20.85 -30.50 -6.64
C THR A 23 20.41 -29.35 -7.54
N GLY A 24 20.16 -29.61 -8.83
CA GLY A 24 19.62 -28.62 -9.76
C GLY A 24 18.22 -28.12 -9.37
N GLY A 25 17.34 -29.02 -8.92
CA GLY A 25 16.00 -28.66 -8.45
C GLY A 25 16.02 -27.80 -7.19
N VAL A 26 16.87 -28.13 -6.22
CA VAL A 26 17.01 -27.33 -4.98
C VAL A 26 17.57 -25.95 -5.27
N LEU A 27 18.58 -25.83 -6.15
CA LEU A 27 19.17 -24.55 -6.52
C LEU A 27 18.18 -23.63 -7.26
N THR A 28 17.41 -24.19 -8.19
CA THR A 28 16.44 -23.42 -8.97
C THR A 28 15.26 -22.96 -8.11
N CYS A 29 14.70 -23.83 -7.28
CA CYS A 29 13.62 -23.46 -6.34
C CYS A 29 14.10 -22.46 -5.28
N GLY A 30 15.30 -22.66 -4.72
CA GLY A 30 15.87 -21.74 -3.72
C GLY A 30 16.13 -20.35 -4.29
N PHE A 31 16.59 -20.26 -5.55
CA PHE A 31 16.77 -18.98 -6.24
C PHE A 31 15.44 -18.29 -6.55
N ALA A 32 14.43 -19.04 -7.02
CA ALA A 32 13.09 -18.48 -7.26
C ALA A 32 12.46 -17.91 -5.97
N TYR A 33 12.56 -18.64 -4.86
CA TYR A 33 12.09 -18.19 -3.55
C TYR A 33 12.79 -16.91 -3.07
N ALA A 34 14.11 -16.84 -3.24
CA ALA A 34 14.89 -15.64 -2.90
C ALA A 34 14.48 -14.43 -3.75
N LEU A 35 14.16 -14.63 -5.04
CA LEU A 35 13.69 -13.57 -5.93
C LEU A 35 12.33 -13.01 -5.49
N GLU A 36 11.39 -13.87 -5.11
CA GLU A 36 10.05 -13.46 -4.65
C GLU A 36 10.11 -12.63 -3.35
N HIS A 37 11.11 -12.84 -2.48
CA HIS A 37 11.23 -12.15 -1.19
C HIS A 37 12.08 -10.86 -1.21
N THR A 38 12.67 -10.46 -2.34
CA THR A 38 13.59 -9.30 -2.40
C THR A 38 12.98 -8.03 -3.00
N ALA A 39 11.75 -8.08 -3.50
CA ALA A 39 11.11 -6.96 -4.19
C ALA A 39 9.81 -6.52 -3.50
N ASP A 40 9.92 -5.99 -2.28
CA ASP A 40 8.87 -5.12 -1.73
C ASP A 40 9.23 -3.66 -2.04
N ALA A 41 8.55 -3.07 -3.01
CA ALA A 41 8.79 -1.70 -3.46
C ALA A 41 7.74 -0.70 -2.93
N SER A 42 6.82 -1.15 -2.05
CA SER A 42 5.67 -0.34 -1.61
C SER A 42 5.78 0.28 -0.22
N ASP A 43 6.88 0.06 0.51
CA ASP A 43 7.01 0.46 1.92
C ASP A 43 7.36 1.94 2.17
N PHE A 44 7.52 2.75 1.12
CA PHE A 44 7.78 4.18 1.30
C PHE A 44 6.49 4.97 1.53
N VAL A 45 6.12 5.10 2.81
CA VAL A 45 5.04 6.00 3.23
C VAL A 45 5.60 7.41 3.42
N VAL A 46 5.11 8.35 2.60
CA VAL A 46 5.42 9.77 2.76
C VAL A 46 4.72 10.28 4.02
N HIS A 47 5.50 10.72 4.99
CA HIS A 47 4.97 11.33 6.20
C HIS A 47 4.36 12.70 5.85
N PRO A 48 3.16 13.03 6.33
CA PRO A 48 2.56 14.33 6.08
C PRO A 48 3.35 15.44 6.79
N PHE A 49 3.46 16.60 6.15
CA PHE A 49 4.03 17.77 6.81
C PHE A 49 3.01 18.41 7.77
N GLN A 50 3.51 19.11 8.79
CA GLN A 50 2.65 19.79 9.75
C GLN A 50 2.07 21.07 9.14
N LEU A 51 0.78 21.05 8.84
CA LEU A 51 0.02 22.21 8.40
C LEU A 51 -0.32 23.14 9.58
N PRO A 52 -0.25 24.47 9.41
CA PRO A 52 -0.59 25.44 10.45
C PRO A 52 -2.12 25.60 10.57
N TRP A 53 -2.78 24.60 11.15
CA TRP A 53 -4.23 24.64 11.40
C TRP A 53 -4.59 25.71 12.44
N SER A 54 -5.76 26.34 12.28
CA SER A 54 -6.26 27.36 13.24
C SER A 54 -6.55 26.83 14.64
N HIS A 55 -6.64 25.51 14.78
CA HIS A 55 -6.94 24.77 16.01
C HIS A 55 -5.77 23.86 16.41
N GLY A 56 -4.54 24.34 16.22
CA GLY A 56 -3.30 23.60 16.52
C GLY A 56 -2.78 23.80 17.94
N GLY A 57 -3.19 24.87 18.62
CA GLY A 57 -2.79 25.19 19.99
C GLY A 57 -3.58 24.45 21.07
N LEU A 58 -3.11 24.54 22.31
CA LEU A 58 -3.69 23.82 23.46
C LEU A 58 -5.10 24.27 23.85
N ILE A 59 -5.46 25.51 23.53
CA ILE A 59 -6.75 26.14 23.88
C ILE A 59 -7.45 26.73 22.65
N ASP A 60 -6.96 26.43 21.46
CA ASP A 60 -7.56 26.95 20.23
C ASP A 60 -8.88 26.25 19.96
N SER A 61 -9.86 27.00 19.46
CA SER A 61 -11.15 26.47 19.04
C SER A 61 -11.19 26.22 17.53
N LEU A 62 -12.12 25.37 17.11
CA LEU A 62 -12.38 25.13 15.69
C LEU A 62 -13.01 26.38 15.03
N ASP A 63 -12.56 26.74 13.83
CA ASP A 63 -13.23 27.77 13.02
C ASP A 63 -14.57 27.24 12.49
N MET A 64 -15.68 27.64 13.14
CA MET A 64 -17.03 27.21 12.76
C MET A 64 -17.43 27.65 11.34
N ALA A 65 -16.88 28.74 10.82
CA ALA A 65 -17.13 29.15 9.44
C ALA A 65 -16.48 28.18 8.44
N SER A 66 -15.28 27.68 8.76
CA SER A 66 -14.63 26.60 7.99
C SER A 66 -15.40 25.29 8.10
N VAL A 67 -15.89 24.92 9.28
CA VAL A 67 -16.72 23.71 9.48
C VAL A 67 -17.98 23.76 8.62
N ARG A 68 -18.68 24.91 8.58
CA ARG A 68 -19.87 25.09 7.72
C ARG A 68 -19.56 24.89 6.24
N ARG A 69 -18.47 25.50 5.74
CA ARG A 69 -18.03 25.32 4.34
C ARG A 69 -17.60 23.87 4.06
N GLY A 70 -16.92 23.23 5.00
CA GLY A 70 -16.51 21.82 4.90
C GLY A 70 -17.70 20.86 4.84
N TYR A 71 -18.78 21.15 5.57
CA TYR A 71 -20.02 20.38 5.46
C TYR A 71 -20.67 20.50 4.07
N GLU A 72 -20.64 21.68 3.45
CA GLU A 72 -21.10 21.84 2.06
C GLU A 72 -20.27 21.00 1.08
N VAL A 73 -18.93 20.95 1.24
CA VAL A 73 -18.07 20.07 0.44
C VAL A 73 -18.42 18.60 0.67
N TYR A 74 -18.60 18.18 1.91
CA TYR A 74 -19.03 16.81 2.23
C TYR A 74 -20.36 16.48 1.53
N LYS A 75 -21.35 17.38 1.63
CA LYS A 75 -22.69 17.19 1.07
C LYS A 75 -22.69 17.16 -0.46
N GLN A 76 -21.87 17.98 -1.11
CA GLN A 76 -21.83 18.10 -2.57
C GLN A 76 -20.92 17.07 -3.25
N VAL A 77 -19.88 16.58 -2.57
CA VAL A 77 -18.85 15.72 -3.18
C VAL A 77 -18.80 14.35 -2.51
N CYS A 78 -18.57 14.32 -1.19
CA CYS A 78 -18.21 13.08 -0.49
C CYS A 78 -19.43 12.19 -0.19
N ALA A 79 -20.61 12.77 0.01
CA ALA A 79 -21.83 12.08 0.40
C ALA A 79 -22.32 11.07 -0.64
N ALA A 80 -21.85 11.17 -1.90
CA ALA A 80 -22.14 10.19 -2.95
C ALA A 80 -21.49 8.82 -2.70
N CYS A 81 -20.32 8.79 -2.03
CA CYS A 81 -19.53 7.57 -1.82
C CYS A 81 -19.31 7.22 -0.33
N HIS A 82 -19.30 8.22 0.57
CA HIS A 82 -18.98 8.03 1.98
C HIS A 82 -20.15 8.41 2.89
N SER A 83 -20.62 7.43 3.68
CA SER A 83 -21.62 7.65 4.72
C SER A 83 -21.01 8.25 5.99
N MET A 84 -21.77 9.11 6.66
CA MET A 84 -21.44 9.64 7.98
C MET A 84 -22.49 9.21 9.00
N GLN A 85 -22.39 7.96 9.46
CA GLN A 85 -23.44 7.31 10.26
C GLN A 85 -23.60 7.83 11.71
N TYR A 86 -22.54 8.44 12.27
CA TYR A 86 -22.52 8.86 13.68
C TYR A 86 -22.92 10.32 13.90
N ILE A 87 -23.11 11.08 12.82
CA ILE A 87 -23.45 12.51 12.87
C ILE A 87 -24.87 12.70 12.34
N ARG A 88 -25.67 13.50 13.03
CA ARG A 88 -27.07 13.76 12.73
C ARG A 88 -27.31 15.26 12.66
N TYR A 89 -28.34 15.71 11.96
CA TYR A 89 -28.65 17.14 11.79
C TYR A 89 -28.73 17.93 13.10
N ARG A 90 -29.22 17.31 14.18
CA ARG A 90 -29.24 17.91 15.53
C ARG A 90 -27.86 18.27 16.10
N HIS A 91 -26.77 17.69 15.60
CA HIS A 91 -25.42 18.05 16.02
C HIS A 91 -24.94 19.37 15.39
N PHE A 92 -25.62 19.87 14.35
CA PHE A 92 -25.20 21.07 13.63
C PHE A 92 -25.78 22.35 14.23
N VAL A 93 -26.96 22.22 14.83
CA VAL A 93 -27.67 23.31 15.52
C VAL A 93 -26.80 23.86 16.64
N ASN A 94 -26.75 25.18 16.77
CA ASN A 94 -25.94 25.93 17.75
C ASN A 94 -24.42 25.70 17.66
N ASN A 95 -23.95 24.96 16.66
CA ASN A 95 -22.52 24.80 16.36
C ASN A 95 -22.15 25.64 15.14
N PHE A 96 -22.73 25.32 13.98
CA PHE A 96 -22.47 26.03 12.74
C PHE A 96 -23.72 26.29 11.89
N MET A 97 -24.90 25.78 12.29
CA MET A 97 -26.20 26.07 11.68
C MET A 97 -27.23 26.54 12.72
N SER A 98 -28.18 27.35 12.25
CA SER A 98 -29.43 27.63 12.96
C SER A 98 -30.30 26.37 13.02
N GLU A 99 -31.33 26.42 13.85
CA GLU A 99 -32.33 25.35 13.93
C GLU A 99 -33.30 25.37 12.74
N ASP A 100 -33.55 26.56 12.18
CA ASP A 100 -34.34 26.79 10.97
C ASP A 100 -33.63 26.28 9.71
#